data_AF-A0A3B7MLR4-F1
#
_entry.id   AF-A0A3B7MLR4-F1
#
_cell.length_a   1.000
_cell.length_b   1.000
_cell.length_c   1.000
_cell.angle_alpha   90.00
_cell.angle_beta   90.00
_cell.angle_gamma   90.00
#
_symmetry.space_group_name_H-M   'P 1'
#
loop_
_entity.id
_entity.type
_entity.pdbx_description
1 polymer ?
#
loop_
_entity_poly.entity_id
_entity_poly.type
_entity_poly.pdbx_seq_one_letter_code
_entity_poly.pdbx_strand_id
1 'polypeptide(L)'
;MSTKPNNPQGIDEVLNSLEGIQRAKAPAFFYTRLRGRMERELENTGGPIVRFLTRPALALSLAAIVLILNTTAIMEMWHQEKTAPVENTQQQLLASDYAMGTYPVYDETPVAP
;
A
#
# COMPACT_ATOMS: atom_id res chain seq x y z
N MET A 1 23.22 -39.45 -53.60
CA MET A 1 24.17 -38.73 -52.74
C MET A 1 25.57 -39.17 -53.15
N SER A 2 26.35 -38.27 -53.75
CA SER A 2 27.72 -38.58 -54.18
C SER A 2 28.67 -38.49 -52.98
N THR A 3 29.28 -39.60 -52.57
CA THR A 3 30.28 -39.61 -51.50
C THR A 3 31.55 -38.98 -52.04
N LYS A 4 31.83 -37.74 -51.61
CA LYS A 4 33.03 -37.00 -51.96
C LYS A 4 34.26 -37.87 -51.60
N PRO A 5 35.22 -38.09 -52.51
CA PRO A 5 36.40 -38.90 -52.23
C PRO A 5 37.18 -38.30 -51.05
N ASN A 6 37.76 -39.16 -50.22
CA ASN A 6 38.63 -38.81 -49.10
C ASN A 6 39.77 -37.93 -49.61
N ASN A 7 39.61 -36.61 -49.52
CA ASN A 7 40.58 -35.63 -50.00
C ASN A 7 41.41 -35.16 -48.81
N PRO A 8 42.66 -35.62 -48.66
CA PRO A 8 43.52 -35.21 -47.54
C PRO A 8 43.70 -33.69 -47.48
N GLN A 9 43.68 -33.01 -48.63
CA GLN A 9 43.79 -31.56 -48.70
C GLN A 9 42.63 -30.83 -47.99
N GLY A 10 41.42 -31.39 -48.04
CA GLY A 10 40.27 -30.78 -47.37
C GLY A 10 40.30 -30.97 -45.85
N ILE A 11 40.94 -32.04 -45.37
CA ILE A 11 41.17 -32.26 -43.94
C ILE A 11 42.24 -31.29 -43.44
N ASP A 12 43.35 -31.17 -44.19
CA ASP A 12 44.44 -30.24 -43.86
C ASP A 12 43.97 -28.79 -43.88
N GLU A 13 43.10 -28.40 -44.82
CA GLU A 13 42.51 -27.06 -44.91
C GLU A 13 41.60 -26.76 -43.70
N VAL A 14 40.80 -27.73 -43.25
CA VAL A 14 39.99 -27.59 -42.04
C VAL A 14 40.89 -27.47 -40.81
N LEU A 15 41.93 -28.29 -40.68
CA LEU A 15 42.86 -28.22 -39.55
C LEU A 15 43.62 -26.88 -39.52
N ASN A 16 44.06 -26.38 -40.67
CA ASN A 16 44.66 -25.05 -40.80
C ASN A 16 43.67 -23.92 -40.43
N SER A 17 42.38 -24.08 -40.72
CA SER A 17 41.37 -23.07 -40.37
C SER A 17 41.11 -22.96 -38.86
N LEU A 18 41.42 -24.00 -38.08
CA LEU A 18 41.37 -23.98 -36.62
C LEU A 18 42.68 -23.47 -35.99
N GLU A 19 43.75 -23.40 -36.77
CA GLU A 19 45.05 -22.96 -36.31
C GLU A 19 45.03 -21.43 -36.09
N GLY A 20 45.27 -20.99 -34.86
CA GLY A 20 45.19 -19.58 -34.47
C GLY A 20 43.87 -19.15 -33.83
N ILE A 21 42.91 -20.07 -33.61
CA ILE A 21 41.74 -19.77 -32.76
C ILE A 21 42.22 -19.49 -31.33
N GLN A 22 42.15 -18.22 -30.94
CA GLN A 22 42.38 -17.79 -29.57
C GLN A 22 41.07 -17.63 -28.83
N ARG A 23 41.11 -17.87 -27.52
CA ARG A 23 39.95 -17.68 -26.65
C ARG A 23 39.55 -16.20 -26.69
N ALA A 24 38.36 -15.91 -27.21
CA ALA A 24 37.84 -14.55 -27.27
C ALA A 24 37.74 -13.96 -25.86
N LYS A 25 38.42 -12.83 -25.62
CA LYS A 25 38.31 -12.07 -24.37
C LYS A 25 37.04 -11.21 -24.43
N ALA A 26 36.33 -11.14 -23.32
CA ALA A 26 35.17 -10.24 -23.23
C ALA A 26 35.60 -8.80 -23.56
N PRO A 27 34.78 -8.04 -24.33
CA PRO A 27 35.11 -6.66 -24.65
C PRO A 27 35.15 -5.80 -23.38
N ALA A 28 35.91 -4.71 -23.42
CA ALA A 28 35.97 -3.77 -22.29
C ALA A 28 34.56 -3.33 -21.86
N PHE A 29 34.31 -3.30 -20.55
CA PHE A 29 33.02 -2.95 -19.93
C PHE A 29 31.84 -3.89 -20.24
N PHE A 30 32.06 -5.08 -20.82
CA PHE A 30 31.01 -6.08 -21.00
C PHE A 30 30.28 -6.40 -19.69
N TYR A 31 31.06 -6.65 -18.63
CA TYR A 31 30.52 -6.99 -17.33
C TYR A 31 29.70 -5.84 -16.73
N THR A 32 30.15 -4.59 -16.88
CA THR A 32 29.42 -3.40 -16.42
C THR A 32 28.07 -3.25 -17.13
N ARG A 33 28.03 -3.45 -18.45
CA ARG A 33 26.77 -3.37 -19.21
C ARG A 33 25.83 -4.52 -18.87
N LEU A 34 26.37 -5.73 -18.71
CA LEU A 34 25.59 -6.90 -18.31
C LEU A 34 24.99 -6.70 -16.93
N ARG A 35 25.81 -6.29 -15.95
CA ARG A 35 25.38 -5.98 -14.59
C ARG A 35 24.32 -4.89 -14.56
N GLY A 36 24.52 -3.78 -15.27
CA GLY A 36 23.53 -2.72 -15.35
C GLY A 36 22.20 -3.15 -16.00
N ARG A 37 22.20 -4.11 -16.92
CA ARG A 37 20.97 -4.72 -17.44
C ARG A 37 20.30 -5.60 -16.39
N MET A 38 21.04 -6.43 -15.68
CA MET A 38 20.49 -7.29 -14.62
C MET A 38 19.91 -6.48 -13.46
N GLU A 39 20.59 -5.41 -13.04
CA GLU A 39 20.11 -4.51 -11.99
C GLU A 39 18.85 -3.73 -12.41
N ARG A 40 18.74 -3.30 -13.67
CA ARG A 40 17.52 -2.66 -14.19
C ARG A 40 16.32 -3.60 -14.21
N GLU A 41 16.53 -4.85 -14.59
CA GLU A 41 15.48 -5.88 -14.48
C GLU A 41 15.11 -6.10 -13.00
N LEU A 42 16.11 -6.07 -12.10
CA LEU A 42 15.90 -6.22 -10.65
C LEU A 42 15.11 -5.04 -10.05
N GLU A 43 15.42 -3.80 -10.42
CA GLU A 43 14.64 -2.61 -10.04
C GLU A 43 13.21 -2.67 -10.61
N ASN A 44 13.06 -3.21 -11.82
CA ASN A 44 11.75 -3.47 -12.42
C ASN A 44 11.03 -4.72 -11.84
N THR A 45 11.68 -5.50 -10.97
CA THR A 45 11.13 -6.73 -10.39
C THR A 45 10.04 -6.45 -9.33
N GLY A 46 9.83 -5.19 -8.95
CA GLY A 46 8.63 -4.79 -8.19
C GLY A 46 7.31 -4.95 -8.96
N GLY A 47 7.36 -5.25 -10.26
CA GLY A 47 6.18 -5.39 -11.08
C GLY A 47 5.41 -4.08 -11.26
N PRO A 48 4.32 -4.08 -12.05
CA PRO A 48 3.53 -2.88 -12.30
C PRO A 48 2.98 -2.29 -10.99
N ILE A 49 2.64 -3.14 -10.02
CA ILE A 49 1.99 -2.75 -8.76
C ILE A 49 2.93 -1.91 -7.89
N VAL A 50 4.18 -2.32 -7.65
CA VAL A 50 5.13 -1.51 -6.86
C VAL A 50 5.46 -0.20 -7.58
N ARG A 51 5.52 -0.21 -8.92
CA ARG A 51 5.68 1.00 -9.71
C ARG A 51 4.47 1.95 -9.61
N PHE A 52 3.26 1.43 -9.41
CA PHE A 52 2.09 2.25 -9.11
C PHE A 52 2.17 2.81 -7.69
N LEU A 53 2.46 2.00 -6.67
CA LEU A 53 2.56 2.46 -5.28
C LEU A 53 3.67 3.51 -5.06
N THR A 54 4.76 3.43 -5.80
CA THR A 54 5.87 4.40 -5.73
C THR A 54 5.59 5.70 -6.50
N ARG A 55 4.43 5.83 -7.17
CA ARG A 55 4.05 7.10 -7.79
C ARG A 55 3.69 8.11 -6.70
N PRO A 56 4.37 9.27 -6.63
CA PRO A 56 4.09 10.30 -5.62
C PRO A 56 2.64 10.81 -5.68
N ALA A 57 2.00 10.73 -6.85
CA ALA A 57 0.59 11.06 -7.04
C ALA A 57 -0.37 10.15 -6.24
N LEU A 58 -0.10 8.84 -6.13
CA LEU A 58 -0.96 7.95 -5.34
C LEU A 58 -0.80 8.21 -3.85
N ALA A 59 0.43 8.39 -3.38
CA ALA A 59 0.70 8.77 -1.99
C ALA A 59 0.00 10.08 -1.62
N LEU A 60 0.06 11.10 -2.50
CA LEU A 60 -0.67 12.36 -2.30
C LEU A 60 -2.19 12.19 -2.30
N SER A 61 -2.75 11.36 -3.19
CA SER A 61 -4.20 11.11 -3.19
C SER A 61 -4.67 10.43 -1.91
N LEU A 62 -3.92 9.45 -1.41
CA LEU A 62 -4.26 8.75 -0.17
C LEU A 62 -4.13 9.69 1.03
N ALA A 63 -3.04 10.47 1.09
CA ALA A 63 -2.87 11.50 2.11
C ALA A 63 -4.01 12.53 2.09
N ALA A 64 -4.44 12.99 0.90
CA ALA A 64 -5.56 13.91 0.75
C ALA A 64 -6.88 13.30 1.26
N ILE A 65 -7.16 12.03 0.96
CA ILE A 65 -8.36 11.33 1.47
C ILE A 65 -8.33 11.27 3.00
N VAL A 66 -7.20 10.88 3.60
CA VAL A 66 -7.03 10.85 5.06
C VAL A 66 -7.22 12.24 5.67
N LEU A 67 -6.70 13.28 5.02
CA LEU A 67 -6.84 14.66 5.48
C LEU A 67 -8.32 15.10 5.45
N ILE A 68 -9.03 14.83 4.35
CA ILE A 68 -10.47 15.13 4.22
C ILE A 68 -11.26 14.45 5.33
N LEU A 69 -11.08 13.15 5.53
CA LEU A 69 -11.79 12.39 6.58
C LEU A 69 -11.56 12.96 7.98
N ASN A 70 -10.31 13.33 8.29
CA ASN A 70 -9.99 13.94 9.57
C ASN A 70 -10.63 15.33 9.71
N THR A 71 -10.58 16.15 8.66
CA THR A 71 -11.20 17.48 8.69
C THR A 71 -12.72 17.43 8.83
N THR A 72 -13.38 16.50 8.14
CA THR A 72 -14.84 16.33 8.26
C THR A 72 -15.23 15.84 9.65
N ALA A 73 -14.47 14.90 10.23
CA ALA A 73 -14.72 14.43 11.60
C ALA A 73 -14.58 15.56 12.63
N ILE A 74 -13.52 16.37 12.54
CA ILE A 74 -13.32 17.53 13.43
C ILE A 74 -14.43 18.56 13.22
N MET A 75 -14.83 18.80 11.97
CA MET A 75 -15.91 19.72 11.64
C MET A 75 -17.22 19.25 12.26
N GLU A 76 -17.58 17.98 12.14
CA GLU A 76 -18.77 17.40 12.78
C GLU A 76 -18.72 17.54 14.31
N MET A 77 -17.56 17.31 14.95
CA MET A 77 -17.39 17.50 16.40
C MET A 77 -17.61 18.96 16.81
N TRP A 78 -17.09 19.93 16.06
CA TRP A 78 -17.32 21.36 16.33
C TRP A 78 -18.76 21.81 16.06
N HIS A 79 -19.46 21.18 15.12
CA HIS A 79 -20.88 21.44 14.90
C HIS A 79 -21.72 20.87 16.04
N GLN A 80 -21.34 19.70 16.58
CA GLN A 80 -21.99 19.11 17.76
C GLN A 80 -21.79 19.93 19.03
N GLU A 81 -20.64 20.58 19.25
CA GLU A 81 -20.46 21.51 20.37
C GLU A 81 -21.37 22.75 20.28
N LYS A 82 -21.72 23.21 19.07
CA LYS A 82 -22.71 24.29 18.88
C LYS A 82 -24.16 23.82 18.99
N THR A 83 -24.39 22.51 18.98
CA THR A 83 -25.71 21.88 19.18
C THR A 83 -25.66 20.86 20.31
N ALA A 84 -25.45 21.30 21.55
CA ALA A 84 -25.76 20.47 22.72
C ALA A 84 -27.21 20.74 23.18
N PRO A 85 -28.02 19.75 23.63
CA PRO A 85 -28.08 18.34 23.24
C PRO A 85 -29.53 17.91 22.86
N VAL A 86 -29.70 17.06 21.84
CA VAL A 86 -30.98 16.33 21.61
C VAL A 86 -30.99 14.96 22.33
N GLU A 87 -29.99 14.70 23.16
CA GLU A 87 -29.96 13.54 24.06
C GLU A 87 -30.83 13.77 25.31
N ASN A 88 -31.08 15.03 25.66
CA ASN A 88 -31.92 15.40 26.80
C ASN A 88 -33.41 15.19 26.55
N THR A 89 -33.92 15.13 25.32
CA THR A 89 -35.37 15.03 25.13
C THR A 89 -35.94 13.72 25.68
N GLN A 90 -35.26 12.59 25.43
CA GLN A 90 -35.70 11.30 25.98
C GLN A 90 -35.46 11.19 27.49
N GLN A 91 -34.30 11.66 27.98
CA GLN A 91 -33.98 11.65 29.42
C GLN A 91 -34.88 12.61 30.22
N GLN A 92 -35.28 13.74 29.63
CA GLN A 92 -36.17 14.73 30.23
C GLN A 92 -37.64 14.28 30.21
N LEU A 93 -38.08 13.54 29.17
CA LEU A 93 -39.38 12.86 29.19
C LEU A 93 -39.45 11.79 30.30
N LEU A 94 -38.40 10.99 30.46
CA LEU A 94 -38.34 10.00 31.55
C LEU A 94 -38.34 10.67 32.92
N ALA A 95 -37.56 11.74 33.12
CA ALA A 95 -37.52 12.48 34.38
C ALA A 95 -38.86 13.17 34.73
N SER A 96 -39.60 13.66 33.74
CA SER A 96 -40.92 14.26 33.97
C SER A 96 -41.98 13.26 34.46
N ASP A 97 -41.89 12.00 34.04
CA ASP A 97 -42.82 10.95 34.50
C ASP A 97 -42.57 10.54 35.96
N TYR A 98 -41.31 10.58 36.44
CA TYR A 98 -41.00 10.31 37.87
C TYR A 98 -41.46 11.42 38.81
N ALA A 99 -41.53 12.67 38.34
CA ALA A 99 -41.93 13.80 39.18
C ALA A 99 -43.44 13.86 39.47
N MET A 100 -44.28 13.18 38.68
CA MET A 100 -45.74 13.28 38.76
C MET A 100 -46.41 12.31 39.76
N GLY A 101 -45.67 11.39 40.39
CA GLY A 101 -46.25 10.27 41.15
C GLY A 101 -45.72 10.02 42.56
N THR A 102 -44.99 10.95 43.18
CA THR A 102 -44.42 10.71 44.52
C THR A 102 -45.35 11.23 45.62
N TYR A 103 -46.24 10.37 46.12
CA TYR A 103 -46.84 10.57 47.44
C TYR A 103 -45.77 10.24 48.50
N PRO A 104 -45.43 11.16 49.44
CA PRO A 104 -44.58 10.79 50.57
C PRO A 104 -45.36 9.79 51.45
N VAL A 105 -44.84 8.56 51.58
CA VAL A 105 -45.47 7.46 52.35
C VAL A 105 -45.19 7.55 53.85
N TYR A 106 -44.33 8.48 54.29
CA TYR A 106 -44.03 8.68 55.71
C TYR A 106 -44.23 10.15 56.08
N ASP A 107 -45.47 10.47 56.46
CA ASP A 107 -45.75 11.66 57.27
C ASP A 107 -45.63 11.20 58.74
N GLU A 108 -44.44 11.32 59.29
CA GLU A 108 -44.13 11.01 60.69
C GLU A 108 -44.86 12.05 61.57
N THR A 109 -46.12 11.79 61.91
CA THR A 109 -46.89 12.67 62.79
C THR A 109 -46.16 12.81 64.14
N PRO A 110 -45.82 14.02 64.61
CA PRO A 110 -45.21 14.18 65.93
C PRO A 110 -46.26 13.88 66.99
N VAL A 111 -46.02 12.84 67.79
CA VAL A 111 -46.80 12.59 69.00
C VAL A 111 -46.44 13.69 70.01
N ALA A 112 -47.37 14.61 70.26
CA ALA A 112 -47.23 15.64 71.30
C ALA A 112 -47.27 14.99 72.71
N PRO A 113 -46.58 15.57 73.71
CA PRO A 113 -46.45 15.01 75.06
C PRO A 113 -47.76 14.99 75.85
#